data_AF-A0A9X2KSL8-F1
#
_entry.id   AF-A0A9X2KSL8-F1
#
_cell.length_a   1.000
_cell.length_b   1.000
_cell.length_c   1.000
_cell.angle_alpha   90.00
_cell.angle_beta   90.00
_cell.angle_gamma   90.00
#
_symmetry.space_group_name_H-M   'P 1'
#
loop_
_entity.id
_entity.type
_entity.pdbx_description
1 polymer ?
#
loop_
_entity_poly.entity_id
_entity_poly.type
_entity_poly.pdbx_seq_one_letter_code
_entity_poly.pdbx_strand_id
1 'polypeptide(L)'
;MLPREHYVKQPFYGLNDLPDAGDLTGAQQRLIKKHGTLITALLNDEVLNPNLADMRLVKIITQKSAPTTPVEQAWLKFDSLREQTVNPHKKLKKSA
;
A
#
# COMPACT_ATOMS: atom_id res chain seq x y z
N MET A 1 0.71 -15.63 13.39
CA MET A 1 0.50 -14.18 13.57
C MET A 1 1.56 -13.60 14.50
N LEU A 2 2.03 -12.39 14.25
CA LEU A 2 3.05 -11.69 15.05
C LEU A 2 2.55 -10.31 15.49
N PRO A 3 3.12 -9.72 16.56
CA PRO A 3 2.75 -8.37 17.00
C PRO A 3 2.96 -7.32 15.90
N ARG A 4 2.11 -6.30 15.89
CA ARG A 4 2.19 -5.16 14.95
C ARG A 4 3.60 -4.55 14.85
N GLU A 5 4.27 -4.40 15.99
CA GLU A 5 5.59 -3.80 16.13
C GLU A 5 6.67 -4.61 15.41
N HIS A 6 6.45 -5.92 15.23
CA HIS A 6 7.34 -6.76 14.43
C HIS A 6 7.40 -6.24 13.00
N TYR A 7 6.24 -6.05 12.36
CA TYR A 7 6.17 -5.65 10.95
C TYR A 7 6.55 -4.20 10.70
N VAL A 8 6.31 -3.30 11.67
CA VAL A 8 6.69 -1.88 11.56
C VAL A 8 8.21 -1.70 11.51
N LYS A 9 8.97 -2.60 12.13
CA LYS A 9 10.44 -2.55 12.13
C LYS A 9 11.07 -3.18 10.89
N GLN A 10 10.30 -3.96 10.14
CA GLN A 10 10.81 -4.66 8.96
C GLN A 10 10.89 -3.71 7.76
N PRO A 11 11.97 -3.75 6.98
CA PRO A 11 12.04 -3.02 5.73
C PRO A 11 11.00 -3.56 4.74
N PHE A 12 10.41 -2.67 3.95
CA PHE A 12 9.54 -3.05 2.83
C PHE A 12 10.30 -2.99 1.51
N TYR A 13 10.45 -4.14 0.86
CA TYR A 13 11.19 -4.27 -0.41
C TYR A 13 10.31 -4.18 -1.66
N GLY A 14 8.98 -4.29 -1.53
CA GLY A 14 8.07 -4.34 -2.68
C GLY A 14 8.02 -3.05 -3.52
N LEU A 15 8.62 -1.95 -3.05
CA LEU A 15 8.78 -0.73 -3.85
C LEU A 15 9.86 -0.90 -4.95
N ASN A 16 10.86 -1.75 -4.73
CA ASN A 16 11.94 -1.98 -5.70
C ASN A 16 11.45 -2.71 -6.96
N ASP A 17 10.36 -3.47 -6.82
CA ASP A 17 9.75 -4.21 -7.92
C ASP A 17 8.87 -3.33 -8.82
N LEU A 18 8.74 -2.04 -8.48
CA LEU A 18 7.94 -1.08 -9.25
C LEU A 18 8.84 -0.32 -10.24
N PRO A 19 8.82 -0.65 -11.55
CA PRO A 19 9.63 0.04 -12.56
C PRO A 19 9.31 1.54 -12.63
N ASP A 20 8.04 1.92 -12.43
CA ASP A 20 7.57 3.31 -12.44
C ASP A 20 7.46 3.92 -11.03
N ALA A 21 8.36 3.54 -10.11
CA ALA A 21 8.39 4.14 -8.77
C ALA A 21 8.56 5.67 -8.79
N GLY A 22 9.03 6.24 -9.91
CA GLY A 22 9.13 7.68 -10.15
C GLY A 22 7.80 8.43 -10.14
N ASP A 23 6.67 7.75 -10.38
CA ASP A 23 5.35 8.36 -10.31
C ASP A 23 4.91 8.63 -8.86
N LEU A 24 5.58 8.05 -7.86
CA LEU A 24 5.37 8.35 -6.45
C LEU A 24 6.26 9.50 -6.02
N THR A 25 5.73 10.43 -5.23
CA THR A 25 6.55 11.48 -4.64
C THR A 25 7.53 10.89 -3.62
N GLY A 26 8.66 11.55 -3.38
CA GLY A 26 9.63 11.07 -2.38
C GLY A 26 9.03 10.87 -0.98
N ALA A 27 8.02 11.66 -0.62
CA ALA A 27 7.25 11.47 0.63
C ALA A 27 6.41 10.18 0.58
N GLN A 28 5.70 9.91 -0.52
CA GLN A 28 4.93 8.69 -0.70
C GLN A 28 5.83 7.44 -0.65
N GLN A 29 6.98 7.48 -1.34
CA GLN A 29 7.96 6.39 -1.30
C GLN A 29 8.45 6.11 0.13
N ARG A 30 8.72 7.16 0.93
CA ARG A 30 9.12 7.01 2.34
C ARG A 30 8.02 6.38 3.18
N LEU A 31 6.76 6.77 2.99
CA LEU A 31 5.62 6.19 3.69
C LEU A 31 5.46 4.71 3.35
N ILE A 32 5.58 4.35 2.06
CA ILE A 32 5.49 2.96 1.61
C ILE A 32 6.65 2.13 2.17
N LYS A 33 7.89 2.64 2.13
CA LYS A 33 9.05 1.94 2.72
C LYS A 33 8.89 1.69 4.22
N LYS A 34 8.27 2.63 4.93
CA LYS A 34 8.09 2.55 6.39
C LYS A 34 6.91 1.65 6.80
N HIS A 35 5.81 1.69 6.07
CA HIS A 35 4.56 1.03 6.47
C HIS A 35 4.23 -0.20 5.62
N GLY A 36 4.86 -0.40 4.46
CA GLY A 36 4.42 -1.39 3.48
C GLY A 36 4.45 -2.83 3.98
N THR A 37 5.41 -3.19 4.84
CA THR A 37 5.47 -4.52 5.45
C THR A 37 4.30 -4.74 6.41
N LEU A 38 3.97 -3.75 7.25
CA LEU A 38 2.79 -3.82 8.10
C LEU A 38 1.51 -3.90 7.27
N ILE A 39 1.37 -3.09 6.23
CA ILE A 39 0.18 -3.08 5.38
C ILE A 39 -0.01 -4.44 4.70
N THR A 40 1.07 -5.03 4.18
CA THR A 40 1.04 -6.37 3.55
C THR A 40 0.61 -7.44 4.56
N ALA A 41 1.21 -7.44 5.76
CA ALA A 41 0.85 -8.37 6.82
C ALA A 41 -0.61 -8.21 7.28
N LEU A 42 -1.12 -6.98 7.34
CA LEU A 42 -2.52 -6.70 7.66
C LEU A 42 -3.48 -7.23 6.59
N LEU A 43 -3.14 -7.09 5.31
CA LEU A 43 -3.94 -7.61 4.20
C LEU A 43 -3.96 -9.14 4.15
N ASN A 44 -2.90 -9.79 4.66
CA ASN A 44 -2.77 -11.25 4.73
C ASN A 44 -3.26 -11.85 6.05
N ASP A 45 -3.84 -11.05 6.95
CA ASP A 45 -4.28 -11.50 8.28
C ASP A 45 -3.15 -12.12 9.13
N GLU A 46 -1.94 -11.55 9.06
CA GLU A 46 -0.75 -12.05 9.77
C GLU A 46 -0.44 -11.28 11.06
N VAL A 47 -1.15 -10.18 11.32
CA VAL A 47 -0.94 -9.30 12.47
C VAL A 47 -1.81 -9.74 13.65
N LEU A 48 -1.17 -9.96 14.79
CA LEU A 48 -1.85 -10.25 16.04
C LEU A 48 -2.47 -8.97 16.61
N ASN A 49 -3.78 -9.00 16.91
CA ASN A 49 -4.53 -7.91 17.53
C ASN A 49 -4.35 -6.55 16.82
N PRO A 50 -4.76 -6.42 15.53
CA PRO A 50 -4.71 -5.14 14.83
C PRO A 50 -5.58 -4.10 15.54
N ASN A 51 -5.09 -2.86 15.64
CA ASN A 51 -5.86 -1.80 16.28
C ASN A 51 -6.92 -1.22 15.33
N LEU A 52 -7.75 -0.31 15.84
CA LEU A 52 -8.83 0.31 15.06
C LEU A 52 -8.32 1.06 13.81
N ALA A 53 -7.15 1.70 13.88
CA ALA A 53 -6.57 2.39 12.75
C ALA A 53 -6.09 1.41 11.67
N ASP A 54 -5.50 0.28 12.08
CA ASP A 54 -5.07 -0.78 11.17
C ASP A 54 -6.28 -1.41 10.45
N MET A 55 -7.38 -1.69 11.18
CA MET A 55 -8.62 -2.19 10.59
C MET A 55 -9.25 -1.20 9.59
N ARG A 56 -9.24 0.10 9.91
CA ARG A 56 -9.71 1.15 8.98
C ARG A 56 -8.84 1.20 7.73
N LEU A 57 -7.53 1.11 7.88
CA LEU A 57 -6.59 1.12 6.77
C LEU A 57 -6.82 -0.08 5.84
N VAL A 58 -6.99 -1.30 6.39
CA VAL A 58 -7.33 -2.49 5.60
C VAL A 58 -8.64 -2.28 4.84
N LYS A 59 -9.69 -1.78 5.50
CA LYS A 59 -10.98 -1.49 4.86
C LYS A 59 -10.83 -0.51 3.70
N ILE A 60 -10.11 0.58 3.88
CA ILE A 60 -9.92 1.60 2.84
C ILE A 60 -9.18 1.01 1.63
N ILE A 61 -8.11 0.24 1.87
CA ILE A 61 -7.30 -0.35 0.81
C ILE A 61 -8.10 -1.43 0.05
N THR A 62 -8.73 -2.35 0.76
CA THR A 62 -9.50 -3.45 0.15
C THR A 62 -10.72 -2.97 -0.63
N GLN A 63 -11.41 -1.93 -0.14
CA GLN A 63 -12.58 -1.35 -0.82
C GLN A 63 -12.20 -0.26 -1.84
N LYS A 64 -10.91 0.05 -2.01
CA LYS A 64 -10.41 1.21 -2.79
C LYS A 64 -11.20 2.50 -2.49
N SER A 65 -11.53 2.71 -1.21
CA SER A 65 -12.27 3.87 -0.73
C SER A 65 -11.41 5.14 -0.75
N ALA A 66 -12.05 6.30 -0.63
CA ALA A 66 -11.35 7.58 -0.56
C ALA A 66 -10.35 7.59 0.61
N PRO A 67 -9.05 7.85 0.36
CA PRO A 67 -8.05 7.88 1.42
C PRO A 67 -8.26 9.09 2.32
N THR A 68 -8.09 8.86 3.63
CA THR A 68 -8.15 9.86 4.70
C THR A 68 -6.78 10.18 5.28
N THR A 69 -5.80 9.29 5.10
CA THR A 69 -4.43 9.49 5.55
C THR A 69 -3.42 9.51 4.39
N PRO A 70 -2.25 10.19 4.53
CA PRO A 70 -1.19 10.14 3.52
C PRO A 70 -0.68 8.73 3.24
N VAL A 71 -0.74 7.82 4.22
CA VAL A 71 -0.33 6.42 4.08
C VAL A 71 -1.30 5.68 3.16
N GLU A 72 -2.61 5.83 3.37
CA GLU A 72 -3.64 5.25 2.50
C GLU A 72 -3.50 5.77 1.07
N GLN A 73 -3.33 7.09 0.90
CA GLN A 73 -3.15 7.69 -0.42
C GLN A 73 -1.88 7.15 -1.12
N ALA A 74 -0.77 7.05 -0.40
CA ALA A 74 0.47 6.51 -0.94
C ALA A 74 0.31 5.03 -1.35
N TRP A 75 -0.32 4.22 -0.50
CA TRP A 75 -0.53 2.80 -0.77
C TRP A 75 -1.48 2.54 -1.93
N LEU A 76 -2.63 3.23 -2.00
CA LEU A 76 -3.57 3.08 -3.12
C LEU A 76 -2.93 3.46 -4.46
N LYS A 77 -2.08 4.50 -4.47
CA LYS A 77 -1.33 4.87 -5.67
C LYS A 77 -0.29 3.81 -6.03
N PHE A 78 0.47 3.31 -5.06
CA PHE A 78 1.42 2.23 -5.26
C PHE A 78 0.76 0.97 -5.82
N ASP A 79 -0.38 0.57 -5.25
CA ASP A 79 -1.13 -0.60 -5.70
C ASP A 79 -1.67 -0.41 -7.12
N SER A 80 -2.19 0.79 -7.44
CA SER A 80 -2.62 1.12 -8.80
C SER A 80 -1.49 1.06 -9.82
N LEU A 81 -0.29 1.54 -9.48
CA LEU A 81 0.88 1.45 -10.36
C LEU A 81 1.31 -0.01 -10.54
N ARG A 82 1.31 -0.80 -9.47
CA ARG A 82 1.62 -2.24 -9.51
C ARG A 82 0.61 -3.03 -10.36
N GLU A 83 -0.67 -2.71 -10.28
CA GLU A 83 -1.69 -3.32 -11.14
C GLU A 83 -1.47 -2.99 -12.63
N GLN A 84 -0.99 -1.78 -12.95
CA GLN A 84 -0.68 -1.37 -14.32
C GLN A 84 0.54 -2.07 -14.90
N THR A 85 1.54 -2.38 -14.07
CA THR A 85 2.74 -3.12 -14.54
C THR A 85 2.44 -4.59 -14.80
N VAL A 86 1.59 -5.21 -13.99
CA VAL A 86 1.16 -6.61 -14.17
C VAL A 86 0.17 -6.74 -15.35
N ASN A 87 -0.67 -5.74 -15.61
CA ASN A 87 -1.66 -5.79 -16.67
C ASN A 87 -1.66 -4.51 -17.52
N PRO A 88 -0.71 -4.38 -18.47
CA PRO A 88 -0.51 -3.15 -19.26
C PRO A 88 -1.72 -2.78 -20.13
N HIS A 89 -2.65 -3.72 -20.38
CA HIS A 89 -3.83 -3.52 -21.21
C HIS A 89 -5.01 -2.82 -20.51
N LYS A 90 -4.96 -2.55 -19.20
CA LYS A 90 -6.02 -1.79 -18.49
C LYS A 90 -5.94 -0.27 -18.67
N LYS A 91 -5.00 0.25 -19.47
CA LYS A 91 -4.96 1.69 -19.83
C LYS A 91 -6.05 2.04 -20.86
N LEU A 92 -7.32 2.00 -20.49
CA LEU A 92 -8.49 2.45 -21.27
C LEU A 92 -9.55 2.96 -20.27
N LYS A 93 -10.15 4.15 -20.31
CA LYS A 93 -10.18 5.31 -21.20
C LYS A 93 -10.37 6.54 -20.30
N LYS A 94 -9.59 7.62 -20.45
CA LYS A 94 -10.09 8.96 -20.12
C LYS A 94 -10.99 9.36 -21.30
N SER A 95 -12.29 9.24 -21.11
CA SER A 95 -13.27 9.79 -22.04
C SER A 95 -13.04 11.29 -22.15
N ALA A 96 -12.88 11.75 -23.41
CA ALA A 96 -12.80 13.16 -23.79
C ALA A 96 -14.08 13.92 -23.42
#